data_AF-A0A7C1C014-F1
#
_entry.id   AF-A0A7C1C014-F1
#
_cell.length_a   1.000
_cell.length_b   1.000
_cell.length_c   1.000
_cell.angle_alpha   90.00
_cell.angle_beta   90.00
_cell.angle_gamma   90.00
#
_symmetry.space_group_name_H-M   'P 1'
#
loop_
_entity.id
_entity.type
_entity.pdbx_description
1 polymer ?
#
loop_
_entity_poly.entity_id
_entity_poly.type
_entity_poly.pdbx_seq_one_letter_code
_entity_poly.pdbx_strand_id
1 'polypeptide(L)'
;MNYKQKIKTLFAVPGKELKGIIIIFFLISLAGYANAQNTLVTNTLVKAKQLRNEKKFADAATVLGNFEKKYPGNIWVEQMYAQTIFWMREYHQAEVIYKRAIGFHPENMDVRYE
;
A
#
# COMPACT_ATOMS: atom_id res chain seq x y z
N MET A 1 14.13 55.40 2.70
CA MET A 1 13.26 54.24 3.00
C MET A 1 14.14 53.06 3.38
N ASN A 2 14.08 52.60 4.64
CA ASN A 2 15.12 51.77 5.27
C ASN A 2 14.94 50.27 4.95
N TYR A 3 16.01 49.63 4.45
CA TYR A 3 16.04 48.23 4.02
C TYR A 3 15.55 47.24 5.09
N LYS A 4 15.75 47.55 6.38
CA LYS A 4 15.29 46.71 7.50
C LYS A 4 13.76 46.62 7.65
N GLN A 5 13.00 47.62 7.17
CA GLN A 5 11.53 47.58 7.22
C GLN A 5 10.94 46.69 6.13
N LYS A 6 11.61 46.55 4.98
CA LYS A 6 11.13 45.77 3.83
C LYS A 6 11.11 44.26 4.10
N ILE A 7 12.01 43.76 4.95
CA ILE A 7 12.13 42.32 5.25
C ILE A 7 11.03 41.84 6.21
N LYS A 8 10.58 42.71 7.13
CA LYS A 8 9.56 42.37 8.13
C LYS A 8 8.15 42.20 7.53
N THR A 9 7.89 42.82 6.37
CA THR A 9 6.60 42.72 5.67
C THR A 9 6.56 41.61 4.63
N LEU A 10 7.72 41.06 4.21
CA LEU A 10 7.76 39.98 3.21
C LEU A 10 7.33 38.61 3.77
N PHE A 11 7.35 38.42 5.09
CA PHE A 11 7.03 37.14 5.74
C PHE A 11 5.94 37.23 6.81
N ALA A 12 5.09 38.25 6.73
CA ALA A 12 3.89 38.32 7.57
C ALA A 12 2.74 37.57 6.89
N VAL A 13 2.80 36.23 6.90
CA VAL A 13 1.64 35.41 6.51
C VAL A 13 0.62 35.51 7.64
N PRO A 14 -0.60 36.04 7.40
CA PRO A 14 -1.64 36.10 8.42
C PRO A 14 -1.94 34.69 8.93
N GLY A 15 -2.06 34.49 10.25
CA GLY A 15 -2.21 33.16 10.85
C GLY A 15 -3.40 32.30 10.35
N LYS A 16 -4.35 32.90 9.61
CA LYS A 16 -5.43 32.20 8.88
C LYS A 16 -4.93 31.51 7.59
N GLU A 17 -4.01 32.13 6.86
CA GLU A 17 -3.39 31.60 5.63
C GLU A 17 -2.40 30.46 5.95
N LEU A 18 -1.72 30.53 7.09
CA LEU A 18 -0.77 29.50 7.53
C LEU A 18 -1.43 28.13 7.74
N LYS A 19 -2.67 28.12 8.26
CA LYS A 19 -3.45 26.88 8.44
C LYS A 19 -3.81 26.24 7.10
N GLY A 20 -4.16 27.04 6.09
CA GLY A 20 -4.45 26.57 4.74
C GLY A 20 -3.22 25.95 4.07
N ILE A 21 -2.06 26.61 4.19
CA ILE A 21 -0.79 26.12 3.64
C ILE A 21 -0.36 24.80 4.29
N ILE A 22 -0.53 24.65 5.62
CA ILE A 22 -0.23 23.40 6.33
C ILE A 22 -1.16 22.26 5.86
N ILE A 23 -2.46 22.53 5.70
CA ILE A 23 -3.42 21.54 5.20
C ILE A 23 -3.07 21.12 3.76
N ILE A 24 -2.71 22.07 2.90
CA ILE A 24 -2.29 21.78 1.52
C ILE A 24 -1.01 20.96 1.48
N PHE A 25 0.00 21.29 2.30
CA PHE A 25 1.23 20.49 2.43
C PHE A 25 0.95 19.08 2.96
N PHE A 26 0.01 18.93 3.90
CA PHE A 26 -0.41 17.66 4.45
C PHE A 26 -1.15 16.80 3.40
N LEU A 27 -2.00 17.42 2.57
CA LEU A 27 -2.71 16.77 1.47
C LEU A 27 -1.78 16.36 0.32
N ILE A 28 -0.80 17.21 -0.05
CA ILE A 28 0.21 16.88 -1.08
C ILE A 28 1.10 15.73 -0.60
N SER A 29 1.45 15.74 0.69
CA SER A 29 2.22 14.64 1.30
C SER A 29 1.44 13.33 1.26
N LEU A 30 0.14 13.33 1.61
CA LEU A 30 -0.73 12.15 1.54
C LEU A 30 -0.87 11.57 0.12
N ALA A 31 -0.96 12.43 -0.89
CA ALA A 31 -1.03 12.01 -2.29
C ALA A 31 0.25 11.31 -2.79
N GLY A 32 1.43 11.72 -2.29
CA GLY A 32 2.70 11.06 -2.60
C GLY A 32 2.77 9.61 -2.09
N TYR A 33 2.23 9.34 -0.90
CA TYR A 33 2.20 7.99 -0.31
C TYR A 33 1.31 7.03 -1.11
N ALA A 34 0.14 7.49 -1.55
CA ALA A 34 -0.80 6.67 -2.34
C ALA A 34 -0.20 6.25 -3.69
N ASN A 35 0.55 7.13 -4.35
CA ASN A 35 1.17 6.81 -5.65
C ASN A 35 2.33 5.80 -5.53
N ALA A 36 3.17 5.91 -4.51
CA ALA A 36 4.28 4.99 -4.29
C ALA A 36 3.82 3.57 -3.92
N GLN A 37 2.74 3.45 -3.13
CA GLN A 37 2.18 2.16 -2.75
C GLN A 37 1.57 1.42 -3.94
N ASN A 38 0.88 2.13 -4.84
CA ASN A 38 0.31 1.54 -6.05
C ASN A 38 1.36 0.93 -6.99
N THR A 39 2.52 1.59 -7.14
CA THR A 39 3.64 1.04 -7.91
C THR A 39 4.23 -0.21 -7.24
N LEU A 40 4.38 -0.22 -5.91
CA LEU A 40 4.95 -1.36 -5.20
C LEU A 40 4.03 -2.59 -5.22
N VAL A 41 2.73 -2.40 -4.99
CA VAL A 41 1.71 -3.46 -5.11
C VAL A 41 1.77 -4.06 -6.51
N THR A 42 1.72 -3.21 -7.55
CA THR A 42 1.74 -3.65 -8.95
C THR A 42 3.01 -4.46 -9.27
N ASN A 43 4.18 -3.95 -8.91
CA ASN A 43 5.45 -4.65 -9.16
C ASN A 43 5.51 -6.00 -8.43
N THR A 44 5.00 -6.07 -7.20
CA THR A 44 4.94 -7.31 -6.41
C THR A 44 4.03 -8.34 -7.07
N LEU A 45 2.82 -7.94 -7.48
CA LEU A 45 1.86 -8.82 -8.15
C LEU A 45 2.37 -9.30 -9.51
N VAL A 46 2.98 -8.42 -10.31
CA VAL A 46 3.58 -8.78 -11.60
C VAL A 46 4.71 -9.80 -11.40
N LYS A 47 5.62 -9.55 -10.45
CA LYS A 47 6.72 -10.47 -10.17
C LYS A 47 6.23 -11.82 -9.67
N ALA A 48 5.27 -11.83 -8.74
CA ALA A 48 4.68 -13.05 -8.21
C ALA A 48 3.93 -13.84 -9.30
N LYS A 49 3.17 -13.16 -10.16
CA LYS A 49 2.49 -13.78 -11.31
C LYS A 49 3.48 -14.42 -12.28
N GLN A 50 4.58 -13.72 -12.59
CA GLN A 50 5.66 -14.29 -13.42
C GLN A 50 6.22 -15.57 -12.78
N LEU A 51 6.54 -15.55 -11.48
CA LEU A 51 7.07 -16.72 -10.77
C LEU A 51 6.07 -17.89 -10.76
N ARG A 52 4.76 -17.62 -10.57
CA ARG A 52 3.69 -18.62 -10.68
C ARG A 52 3.64 -19.24 -12.07
N ASN A 53 3.74 -18.43 -13.13
CA ASN A 53 3.76 -18.92 -14.52
C ASN A 53 5.00 -19.80 -14.80
N GLU A 54 6.12 -19.49 -14.17
CA GLU A 54 7.35 -20.30 -14.19
C GLU A 54 7.28 -21.54 -13.26
N LYS A 55 6.12 -21.80 -12.63
CA LYS A 55 5.89 -22.86 -11.62
C LYS A 55 6.76 -22.74 -10.36
N LYS A 56 7.36 -21.58 -10.12
CA LYS A 56 8.17 -21.26 -8.92
C LYS A 56 7.28 -20.73 -7.80
N PHE A 57 6.38 -21.59 -7.30
CA PHE A 57 5.37 -21.17 -6.32
C PHE A 57 5.98 -20.73 -4.98
N ALA A 58 7.05 -21.39 -4.51
CA ALA A 58 7.72 -21.01 -3.26
C ALA A 58 8.37 -19.61 -3.34
N ASP A 59 8.96 -19.26 -4.49
CA ASP A 59 9.52 -17.93 -4.71
C ASP A 59 8.42 -16.88 -4.77
N ALA A 60 7.31 -17.19 -5.46
CA ALA A 60 6.13 -16.31 -5.51
C ALA A 60 5.57 -16.06 -4.11
N ALA A 61 5.41 -17.11 -3.30
CA ALA A 61 4.98 -17.03 -1.91
C ALA A 61 5.94 -16.17 -1.06
N THR A 62 7.25 -16.29 -1.28
CA THR A 62 8.26 -15.47 -0.60
C THR A 62 8.12 -13.99 -0.95
N VAL A 63 7.94 -13.65 -2.22
CA VAL A 63 7.74 -12.26 -2.67
C VAL A 63 6.48 -11.66 -2.05
N LEU A 64 5.36 -12.39 -2.11
CA LEU A 64 4.07 -11.94 -1.58
C LEU A 64 4.09 -11.79 -0.05
N GLY A 65 4.62 -12.78 0.67
CA GLY A 65 4.72 -12.73 2.13
C GLY A 65 5.68 -11.65 2.63
N ASN A 66 6.75 -11.34 1.89
CA ASN A 66 7.64 -10.23 2.25
C ASN A 66 6.97 -8.86 2.06
N PHE A 67 6.10 -8.71 1.06
CA PHE A 67 5.28 -7.51 0.92
C PHE A 67 4.27 -7.41 2.06
N GLU A 68 3.51 -8.47 2.31
CA GLU A 68 2.46 -8.51 3.36
C GLU A 68 3.03 -8.15 4.73
N LYS A 69 4.21 -8.69 5.10
CA LYS A 69 4.87 -8.35 6.38
C LYS A 69 5.15 -6.86 6.56
N LYS A 70 5.38 -6.13 5.46
CA LYS A 70 5.69 -4.69 5.49
C LYS A 70 4.43 -3.84 5.29
N TYR A 71 3.47 -4.34 4.53
CA TYR A 71 2.26 -3.64 4.11
C TYR A 71 1.06 -4.59 4.23
N PRO A 72 0.61 -4.89 5.47
CA PRO A 72 -0.49 -5.81 5.70
C PRO A 72 -1.82 -5.24 5.20
N GLY A 73 -2.79 -6.11 4.91
CA GLY A 73 -4.14 -5.71 4.54
C GLY A 73 -4.28 -5.24 3.09
N ASN A 74 -3.32 -5.50 2.20
CA ASN A 74 -3.57 -5.30 0.77
C ASN A 74 -4.30 -6.52 0.18
N ILE A 75 -5.57 -6.33 -0.13
CA ILE A 75 -6.47 -7.39 -0.59
C ILE A 75 -5.94 -8.20 -1.79
N TRP A 76 -5.40 -7.53 -2.80
CA TRP A 76 -4.91 -8.17 -4.02
C TRP A 76 -3.68 -9.04 -3.77
N VAL A 77 -2.78 -8.56 -2.91
CA VAL A 77 -1.58 -9.31 -2.51
C VAL A 77 -1.96 -10.49 -1.63
N GLU A 78 -2.85 -10.30 -0.65
CA GLU A 78 -3.29 -11.38 0.25
C GLU A 78 -4.06 -12.47 -0.49
N GLN A 79 -4.93 -12.11 -1.44
CA GLN A 79 -5.64 -13.08 -2.29
C GLN A 79 -4.65 -13.88 -3.15
N MET A 80 -3.73 -13.19 -3.86
CA MET A 80 -2.73 -13.88 -4.66
C MET A 80 -1.82 -14.78 -3.79
N TYR A 81 -1.53 -14.34 -2.56
CA TYR A 81 -0.71 -15.11 -1.62
C TYR A 81 -1.42 -16.37 -1.18
N ALA A 82 -2.67 -16.26 -0.73
CA ALA A 82 -3.48 -17.41 -0.34
C ALA A 82 -3.64 -18.43 -1.48
N GLN A 83 -3.94 -17.97 -2.70
CA GLN A 83 -4.01 -18.83 -3.89
C GLN A 83 -2.68 -19.54 -4.18
N THR A 84 -1.55 -18.83 -4.03
CA THR A 84 -0.22 -19.40 -4.27
C THR A 84 0.09 -20.50 -3.25
N ILE A 85 -0.21 -20.25 -1.98
CA ILE A 85 -0.06 -21.23 -0.89
C ILE A 85 -1.00 -22.43 -1.11
N PHE A 86 -2.23 -22.20 -1.58
CA PHE A 86 -3.16 -23.26 -1.95
C PHE A 86 -2.62 -24.15 -3.08
N TRP A 87 -2.02 -23.57 -4.12
CA TRP A 87 -1.37 -24.33 -5.20
C TRP A 87 -0.15 -25.12 -4.73
N MET A 88 0.51 -24.68 -3.67
CA MET A 88 1.56 -25.43 -2.98
C MET A 88 1.02 -26.59 -2.12
N ARG A 89 -0.32 -26.74 -2.02
CA ARG A 89 -1.03 -27.72 -1.18
C ARG A 89 -0.93 -27.47 0.33
N GLU A 90 -0.55 -26.25 0.72
CA GLU A 90 -0.47 -25.81 2.10
C GLU A 90 -1.83 -25.26 2.57
N TYR A 91 -2.87 -26.09 2.53
CA TYR A 91 -4.27 -25.67 2.63
C TYR A 91 -4.62 -24.92 3.92
N HIS A 92 -4.08 -25.38 5.05
CA HIS A 92 -4.32 -24.72 6.34
C HIS A 92 -3.73 -23.30 6.36
N GLN A 93 -2.53 -23.12 5.80
CA GLN A 93 -1.91 -21.81 5.73
C GLN A 93 -2.67 -20.89 4.77
N ALA A 94 -3.15 -21.40 3.64
CA ALA A 94 -3.98 -20.63 2.71
C ALA A 94 -5.26 -20.13 3.39
N GLU A 95 -5.96 -21.00 4.13
CA GLU A 95 -7.17 -20.65 4.88
C GLU A 95 -6.90 -19.53 5.90
N VAL A 96 -5.79 -19.59 6.62
CA VAL A 96 -5.40 -18.55 7.58
C VAL A 96 -5.18 -17.20 6.89
N ILE A 97 -4.61 -17.18 5.69
CA ILE A 97 -4.41 -15.94 4.91
C ILE A 97 -5.75 -15.42 4.40
N TYR A 98 -6.62 -16.27 3.85
CA TYR A 98 -7.96 -15.86 3.40
C TYR A 98 -8.80 -15.25 4.53
N LYS A 99 -8.82 -15.88 5.71
CA LYS A 99 -9.54 -15.35 6.88
C LYS A 99 -9.02 -13.98 7.31
N ARG A 100 -7.71 -13.79 7.26
CA ARG A 100 -7.07 -12.50 7.55
C ARG A 100 -7.47 -11.43 6.55
N ALA A 101 -7.47 -11.77 5.26
CA ALA A 101 -7.89 -10.86 4.20
C ALA A 101 -9.36 -10.43 4.33
N ILE A 102 -10.24 -11.37 4.67
CA ILE A 102 -11.65 -11.07 4.98
C ILE A 102 -11.75 -10.16 6.21
N GLY A 103 -10.89 -10.35 7.22
CA GLY A 103 -10.83 -9.49 8.39
C GLY A 103 -10.42 -8.05 8.09
N PHE A 104 -9.51 -7.84 7.13
CA PHE A 104 -9.11 -6.51 6.68
C PHE A 104 -10.15 -5.84 5.78
N HIS A 105 -10.92 -6.62 5.01
CA HIS A 105 -11.90 -6.12 4.04
C HIS A 105 -13.26 -6.82 4.21
N PRO A 106 -13.96 -6.62 5.35
CA PRO A 106 -15.18 -7.36 5.66
C PRO A 106 -16.34 -7.10 4.68
N GLU A 107 -16.35 -5.93 4.03
CA GLU A 107 -17.30 -5.57 2.97
C GLU A 107 -16.92 -6.08 1.58
N ASN A 108 -15.69 -6.55 1.37
CA ASN A 108 -15.22 -6.97 0.06
C ASN A 108 -15.47 -8.47 -0.17
N MET A 109 -16.50 -8.77 -0.95
CA MET A 109 -16.94 -10.13 -1.26
C MET A 109 -15.97 -10.88 -2.20
N ASP A 110 -15.09 -10.20 -2.94
CA ASP A 110 -14.15 -10.82 -3.89
C ASP A 110 -13.06 -11.64 -3.18
N VAL A 111 -12.81 -11.37 -1.89
CA VAL A 111 -11.86 -12.15 -1.07
C VAL A 111 -12.39 -13.55 -0.78
N ARG A 112 -13.71 -13.75 -0.88
CA ARG A 112 -14.34 -14.94 -0.32
C ARG A 112 -14.10 -16.18 -1.17
N TYR A 113 -14.10 -16.11 -2.50
CA TYR A 113 -13.95 -17.30 -3.34
C TYR A 113 -13.51 -16.96 -4.79
N GLU A 114 -12.22 -17.18 -5.10
CA GLU A 114 -11.70 -17.60 -6.42
C GLU A 114 -10.45 -18.49 -6.27
#